data_AF-E4WMU6-F1
#
_entry.id   AF-E4WMU6-F1
#
_cell.length_a   1.000
_cell.length_b   1.000
_cell.length_c   1.000
_cell.angle_alpha   90.00
_cell.angle_beta   90.00
_cell.angle_gamma   90.00
#
_symmetry.space_group_name_H-M   'P 1'
#
loop_
_entity.id
_entity.type
_entity.pdbx_description
1 polymer ?
#
loop_
_entity_poly.entity_id
_entity_poly.type
_entity_poly.pdbx_seq_one_letter_code
_entity_poly.pdbx_strand_id
1 'polypeptide(L)'
;PLGKQVDAIMKAGDFVPDELTEQIVADRLDQPDAQGGFLLDGFPRTMHQVDALDDYLDKHGHSLDAVISLDVDPEDLIARLLKRAELEGRADDNEETIRHR
;
A
#
# COMPACT_ATOMS: atom_id res chain seq x y z
N PRO A 1 -15.04 9.72 6.10
CA PRO A 1 -14.74 9.24 4.74
C PRO A 1 -13.51 8.32 4.76
N LEU A 2 -13.65 7.11 4.23
CA LEU A 2 -12.68 5.99 4.11
C LEU A 2 -11.38 6.08 4.93
N GLY A 3 -10.48 7.03 4.64
CA GLY A 3 -9.25 7.26 5.43
C GLY A 3 -9.44 7.38 6.96
N LYS A 4 -10.59 7.87 7.45
CA LYS A 4 -10.89 7.87 8.91
C LYS A 4 -11.21 6.48 9.47
N GLN A 5 -11.80 5.61 8.65
CA GLN A 5 -12.08 4.22 9.04
C GLN A 5 -10.78 3.42 9.08
N VAL A 6 -9.91 3.65 8.09
CA VAL A 6 -8.56 3.08 8.03
C VAL A 6 -7.72 3.50 9.22
N ASP A 7 -7.70 4.80 9.53
CA ASP A 7 -6.98 5.34 10.69
C ASP A 7 -7.47 4.70 12.00
N ALA A 8 -8.77 4.46 12.14
CA ALA A 8 -9.33 3.79 13.30
C ALA A 8 -8.89 2.31 13.41
N ILE A 9 -8.90 1.59 12.29
CA ILE A 9 -8.45 0.18 12.21
C ILE A 9 -6.96 0.06 12.53
N MET A 10 -6.12 0.90 11.91
CA MET A 10 -4.68 0.89 12.18
C MET A 10 -4.35 1.28 13.62
N LYS A 11 -5.08 2.24 14.21
CA LYS A 11 -4.92 2.61 15.64
C LYS A 11 -5.35 1.49 16.58
N ALA A 12 -6.26 0.63 16.16
CA ALA A 12 -6.64 -0.56 16.92
C ALA A 12 -5.60 -1.70 16.82
N GLY A 13 -4.60 -1.57 15.94
CA GLY A 13 -3.60 -2.60 15.66
C GLY A 13 -4.10 -3.68 14.70
N ASP A 14 -5.28 -3.48 14.11
CA ASP A 14 -5.89 -4.41 13.17
C ASP A 14 -5.39 -4.17 11.74
N PHE A 15 -5.40 -5.22 10.92
CA PHE A 15 -5.11 -5.10 9.50
C PHE A 15 -6.29 -4.47 8.75
N VAL A 16 -5.97 -3.57 7.82
CA VAL A 16 -6.96 -2.98 6.91
C VAL A 16 -7.45 -4.09 5.97
N PRO A 17 -8.76 -4.37 5.91
CA PRO A 17 -9.29 -5.37 4.96
C PRO A 17 -8.95 -5.02 3.52
N ASP A 18 -8.73 -6.05 2.69
CA ASP A 18 -8.41 -5.87 1.26
C ASP A 18 -9.48 -5.02 0.55
N GLU A 19 -10.76 -5.31 0.77
CA GLU A 19 -11.89 -4.59 0.17
C GLU A 19 -11.92 -3.10 0.53
N LEU A 20 -11.44 -2.75 1.72
CA LEU A 20 -11.34 -1.35 2.16
C LEU A 20 -10.15 -0.67 1.48
N THR A 21 -9.03 -1.38 1.33
CA THR A 21 -7.83 -0.92 0.62
C THR A 21 -8.15 -0.64 -0.86
N GLU A 22 -8.85 -1.55 -1.51
CA GLU A 22 -9.31 -1.44 -2.91
C GLU A 22 -10.19 -0.20 -3.12
N GLN A 23 -11.15 0.05 -2.22
CA GLN A 23 -12.01 1.25 -2.29
C GLN A 23 -11.21 2.54 -2.18
N ILE A 24 -10.16 2.58 -1.34
CA ILE A 24 -9.31 3.77 -1.20
C ILE A 24 -8.49 4.01 -2.45
N VAL A 25 -7.95 2.94 -3.05
CA VAL A 25 -7.18 3.04 -4.29
C VAL A 25 -8.09 3.51 -5.43
N ALA A 26 -9.28 2.93 -5.60
CA ALA A 26 -10.24 3.36 -6.61
C ALA A 26 -10.66 4.83 -6.45
N ASP A 27 -11.07 5.25 -5.24
CA ASP A 27 -11.42 6.65 -4.94
C ASP A 27 -10.25 7.62 -5.23
N ARG A 28 -9.01 7.16 -5.03
CA ARG A 28 -7.81 7.96 -5.32
C ARG A 28 -7.54 8.09 -6.81
N LEU A 29 -7.73 7.03 -7.58
CA LEU A 29 -7.52 6.98 -9.02
C LEU A 29 -8.59 7.78 -9.79
N ASP A 30 -9.79 7.92 -9.23
CA ASP A 30 -10.88 8.73 -9.79
C ASP A 30 -10.61 10.26 -9.70
N GLN A 31 -9.59 10.69 -8.96
CA GLN A 31 -9.31 12.11 -8.79
C GLN A 31 -8.70 12.73 -10.07
N PRO A 32 -8.99 14.01 -10.38
CA PRO A 32 -8.55 14.63 -11.63
C PRO A 32 -7.04 14.65 -11.86
N ASP A 33 -6.24 14.65 -10.78
CA ASP A 33 -4.78 14.67 -10.87
C ASP A 33 -4.19 13.32 -11.26
N ALA A 34 -4.91 12.21 -11.03
CA ALA A 34 -4.49 10.86 -11.40
C ALA A 34 -4.77 10.53 -12.87
N GLN A 35 -5.55 11.34 -13.58
CA GLN A 35 -5.90 11.14 -15.00
C GLN A 35 -4.67 11.24 -15.93
N GLY A 36 -3.62 11.95 -15.51
CA GLY A 36 -2.36 12.04 -16.25
C GLY A 36 -1.41 10.86 -16.02
N GLY A 37 -1.76 9.94 -15.13
CA GLY A 37 -0.93 8.84 -14.68
C GLY A 37 -0.84 8.78 -13.16
N PHE A 38 -0.44 7.62 -12.65
CA PHE A 38 -0.34 7.36 -11.22
C PHE A 38 0.83 6.44 -10.92
N LEU A 39 1.30 6.47 -9.66
CA LEU A 39 2.23 5.52 -9.10
C LEU A 39 1.58 4.88 -7.88
N LEU A 40 1.38 3.58 -7.92
CA LEU A 40 0.92 2.80 -6.78
C LEU A 40 2.15 2.31 -6.02
N ASP A 41 2.38 2.84 -4.82
CA ASP A 41 3.48 2.44 -3.95
C ASP A 41 2.96 1.47 -2.88
N GLY A 42 3.46 0.23 -2.92
CA GLY A 42 3.10 -0.81 -1.98
C GLY A 42 1.69 -1.38 -2.17
N PHE A 43 1.07 -1.22 -3.34
CA PHE A 43 -0.17 -1.88 -3.76
C PHE A 43 -0.05 -2.29 -5.25
N PRO A 44 -0.54 -3.46 -5.66
CA PRO A 44 -1.18 -4.52 -4.85
C PRO A 44 -0.15 -5.40 -4.09
N ARG A 45 -0.59 -6.03 -2.99
CA ARG A 45 0.21 -6.96 -2.15
C ARG A 45 -0.36 -8.38 -2.11
N THR A 46 -1.61 -8.58 -2.51
CA THR A 46 -2.27 -9.89 -2.53
C THR A 46 -2.82 -10.15 -3.94
N MET A 47 -3.03 -11.42 -4.30
CA MET A 47 -3.66 -11.76 -5.59
C MET A 47 -5.07 -11.19 -5.70
N HIS A 48 -5.81 -11.08 -4.59
CA HIS A 48 -7.14 -10.47 -4.58
C HIS A 48 -7.09 -8.99 -4.99
N GLN A 49 -6.12 -8.25 -4.45
CA GLN A 49 -5.89 -6.85 -4.83
C GLN A 49 -5.43 -6.70 -6.28
N VAL A 50 -4.71 -7.68 -6.84
CA VAL A 50 -4.36 -7.70 -8.27
C VAL A 50 -5.62 -7.81 -9.11
N ASP A 51 -6.46 -8.82 -8.83
CA ASP A 51 -7.72 -9.03 -9.57
C ASP A 51 -8.61 -7.77 -9.50
N ALA A 52 -8.71 -7.14 -8.31
CA ALA A 52 -9.48 -5.92 -8.13
C ALA A 52 -8.92 -4.71 -8.90
N LEU A 53 -7.59 -4.57 -8.96
CA LEU A 53 -6.94 -3.51 -9.73
C LEU A 53 -7.16 -3.71 -11.22
N ASP A 54 -6.99 -4.92 -11.73
CA ASP A 54 -7.23 -5.25 -13.15
C ASP A 54 -8.67 -4.93 -13.54
N ASP A 55 -9.64 -5.34 -12.71
CA ASP A 55 -11.06 -5.04 -12.87
C ASP A 55 -11.35 -3.54 -12.94
N TYR A 56 -10.67 -2.74 -12.10
CA TYR A 56 -10.82 -1.29 -12.10
C TYR A 56 -10.23 -0.67 -13.36
N LEU A 57 -9.00 -1.06 -13.74
CA LEU A 57 -8.32 -0.51 -14.90
C LEU A 57 -9.07 -0.81 -16.20
N ASP A 58 -9.55 -2.04 -16.37
CA ASP A 58 -10.32 -2.47 -17.53
C ASP A 58 -11.61 -1.65 -17.69
N LYS A 59 -12.33 -1.39 -16.59
CA LYS A 59 -13.57 -0.58 -16.59
C LYS A 59 -13.33 0.86 -17.01
N HIS A 60 -12.13 1.40 -16.74
CA HIS A 60 -11.78 2.79 -17.02
C HIS A 60 -10.91 2.94 -18.29
N GLY A 61 -10.64 1.84 -19.00
CA GLY A 61 -9.82 1.86 -20.21
C GLY A 61 -8.36 2.21 -19.94
N HIS A 62 -7.87 1.89 -18.74
CA HIS A 62 -6.47 2.05 -18.33
C HIS A 62 -5.74 0.70 -18.34
N SER A 63 -4.42 0.76 -18.31
CA SER A 63 -3.54 -0.40 -18.15
C SER A 63 -2.30 0.00 -17.36
N LEU A 64 -1.65 -0.95 -16.69
CA LEU A 64 -0.35 -0.70 -16.07
C LEU A 64 0.75 -0.68 -17.13
N ASP A 65 1.59 0.35 -17.13
CA ASP A 65 2.74 0.44 -18.03
C ASP A 65 3.92 -0.43 -17.57
N ALA A 66 4.13 -0.52 -16.26
CA ALA A 66 5.25 -1.25 -15.66
C ALA A 66 5.01 -1.57 -14.19
N VAL A 67 5.75 -2.57 -13.70
CA VAL A 67 5.88 -2.89 -12.27
C VAL A 67 7.35 -2.78 -11.89
N ILE A 68 7.66 -1.96 -10.89
CA ILE A 68 9.03 -1.80 -10.38
C ILE A 68 9.18 -2.69 -9.14
N SER A 69 10.00 -3.72 -9.26
CA SER A 69 10.39 -4.57 -8.13
C SER A 69 11.76 -4.13 -7.62
N LEU A 70 11.83 -3.78 -6.33
CA LEU A 70 13.08 -3.45 -5.65
C LEU A 70 13.55 -4.68 -4.88
N ASP A 71 14.61 -5.32 -5.39
CA ASP A 71 15.26 -6.45 -4.73
C ASP A 71 16.40 -5.94 -3.84
N VAL A 72 16.32 -6.25 -2.54
CA VAL A 72 17.23 -5.74 -1.51
C VAL A 72 17.52 -6.86 -0.53
N ASP A 73 18.75 -6.91 -0.03
CA ASP A 73 19.12 -7.84 1.02
C ASP A 73 18.23 -7.65 2.28
N PRO A 74 17.64 -8.72 2.84
CA PRO A 74 16.78 -8.63 4.01
C PRO A 74 17.43 -7.92 5.21
N GLU A 75 18.74 -8.12 5.43
CA GLU A 75 19.43 -7.52 6.56
C GLU A 75 19.62 -6.00 6.35
N ASP A 76 19.87 -5.57 5.11
CA ASP A 76 19.90 -4.14 4.76
C ASP A 76 18.51 -3.49 4.92
N LEU A 77 17.43 -4.21 4.58
CA LEU A 77 16.06 -3.75 4.75
C LEU A 77 15.72 -3.56 6.24
N ILE A 78 16.04 -4.56 7.08
CA ILE A 78 15.83 -4.50 8.53
C ILE A 78 16.59 -3.32 9.13
N ALA A 79 17.87 -3.16 8.80
CA ALA A 79 18.69 -2.06 9.30
C ALA A 79 18.09 -0.68 8.94
N ARG A 80 17.57 -0.53 7.70
CA ARG A 80 16.92 0.71 7.26
C ARG A 80 15.62 0.99 8.00
N LEU A 81 14.79 -0.03 8.22
CA LEU A 81 13.50 0.13 8.92
C LEU A 81 13.69 0.45 10.40
N LEU A 82 14.65 -0.20 11.07
CA LEU A 82 15.03 0.15 12.45
C LEU A 82 15.55 1.59 12.53
N LYS A 83 16.37 2.02 11.56
CA LYS A 83 16.85 3.41 11.52
C LYS A 83 15.73 4.42 11.29
N ARG A 84 14.74 4.08 10.47
CA ARG A 84 13.55 4.92 10.26
C ARG A 84 12.72 5.04 11.54
N ALA A 85 12.54 3.95 12.28
CA ALA A 85 11.85 3.94 13.57
C ALA A 85 12.46 4.96 14.56
N GLU A 86 13.80 4.97 14.66
CA GLU A 86 14.53 5.91 15.52
C GLU A 86 14.32 7.38 15.14
N LEU A 87 14.23 7.67 13.83
CA LEU A 87 14.17 9.04 13.32
C LEU A 87 12.73 9.59 13.26
N GLU A 88 11.76 8.74 12.91
CA GLU A 88 10.39 9.16 12.60
C GLU A 88 9.38 8.76 13.68
N GLY A 89 9.77 7.96 14.68
CA GLY A 89 8.90 7.57 15.79
C GLY A 89 7.69 6.73 15.38
N ARG A 90 7.81 5.97 14.28
CA ARG A 90 6.74 5.11 13.77
C ARG A 90 6.53 3.89 14.66
N ALA A 91 5.29 3.68 15.12
CA ALA A 91 4.92 2.58 16.01
C ALA A 91 4.98 1.19 15.34
N ASP A 92 4.91 1.12 14.00
CA ASP A 92 4.91 -0.13 13.23
C ASP A 92 6.30 -0.63 12.82
N ASP A 93 7.36 0.16 13.00
CA ASP A 93 8.74 -0.19 12.63
C ASP A 93 9.48 -0.86 13.81
N ASN A 94 8.95 -1.98 14.31
CA ASN A 94 9.64 -2.83 15.29
C ASN A 94 10.05 -4.17 14.66
N GLU A 95 11.08 -4.82 15.21
CA GLU A 95 11.71 -5.98 14.58
C GLU A 95 10.73 -7.14 14.31
N GLU A 96 9.80 -7.38 15.22
CA GLU A 96 8.78 -8.43 15.08
C GLU A 96 7.84 -8.14 13.91
N THR A 97 7.34 -6.91 13.78
CA THR A 97 6.49 -6.49 12.66
C THR A 97 7.25 -6.48 11.33
N ILE A 98 8.52 -6.07 11.34
CA ILE A 98 9.36 -6.01 10.14
C ILE A 98 9.57 -7.41 9.55
N ARG A 99 9.82 -8.41 10.41
CA ARG A 99 10.12 -9.78 9.97
C ARG A 99 8.89 -10.59 9.54
N HIS A 100 7.69 -10.20 9.96
CA HIS A 100 6.43 -10.84 9.57
C HIS A 100 5.74 -10.18 8.36
N ARG A 101 6.36 -9.15 7.77
CA ARG A 101 5.83 -8.38 6.65
C ARG A 101 6.15 -8.98 5.29
#